data_AF-A0ABD1CIZ0-F1
#
_entry.id   AF-A0ABD1CIZ0-F1
#
_cell.length_a   1.000
_cell.length_b   1.000
_cell.length_c   1.000
_cell.angle_alpha   90.00
_cell.angle_beta   90.00
_cell.angle_gamma   90.00
#
_symmetry.space_group_name_H-M   'P 1'
#
loop_
_entity.id
_entity.type
_entity.pdbx_description
1 polymer ?
#
loop_
_entity_poly.entity_id
_entity_poly.type
_entity_poly.pdbx_seq_one_letter_code
_entity_poly.pdbx_strand_id
1 'polypeptide(L)'
;MKLAFVIVLFIAGSCTAEFSKKELKLILDSAKYCMGQLSIPLESDIAERVMYNRNVVNDEITKKYITCVMQKMALIDGEGNVSKQAIIDTFKDNYDEELLKQLMEQCANPQGATMDDRIKQEIKAVMKAGKQCMKELSIPNDDDVIERVLYNRGAKQTDMEYMVCAMKKLELMDSEGNILPEPIVQFLADKYDTDKVRRLVTKCVKQKGDVLERTWKYYQCFFNQMDFEL
;
A
#
# COMPACT_ATOMS: atom_id res chain seq x y z
N MET A 1 5.07 -17.60 7.67
CA MET A 1 4.15 -18.01 6.59
C MET A 1 3.22 -16.90 6.07
N LYS A 2 2.47 -16.16 6.91
CA LYS A 2 1.58 -15.06 6.44
C LYS A 2 2.30 -13.79 5.96
N LEU A 3 3.56 -13.57 6.36
CA LEU A 3 4.29 -12.31 6.13
C LEU A 3 5.12 -12.29 4.83
N ALA A 4 5.80 -13.40 4.50
CA ALA A 4 6.60 -13.52 3.26
C ALA A 4 5.75 -13.28 1.99
N PHE A 5 4.47 -13.63 2.07
CA PHE A 5 3.47 -13.50 1.02
C PHE A 5 3.08 -12.04 0.72
N VAL A 6 3.17 -11.15 1.71
CA VAL A 6 2.81 -9.72 1.59
C VAL A 6 3.96 -8.92 0.98
N ILE A 7 5.20 -9.39 1.16
CA ILE A 7 6.42 -8.65 0.85
C ILE A 7 6.71 -8.62 -0.65
N VAL A 8 6.62 -9.77 -1.34
CA VAL A 8 6.88 -9.82 -2.80
C VAL A 8 5.79 -9.10 -3.59
N LEU A 9 4.54 -9.10 -3.09
CA LEU A 9 3.43 -8.34 -3.66
C LEU A 9 3.57 -6.82 -3.44
N PHE A 10 4.28 -6.38 -2.39
CA PHE A 10 4.53 -4.96 -2.11
C PHE A 10 5.61 -4.36 -3.02
N ILE A 11 6.63 -5.12 -3.40
CA ILE A 11 7.66 -4.68 -4.36
C ILE A 11 7.04 -4.43 -5.74
N ALA A 12 6.07 -5.27 -6.15
CA ALA A 12 5.38 -5.11 -7.44
C ALA A 12 4.24 -4.07 -7.43
N GLY A 13 3.69 -3.72 -6.25
CA GLY A 13 2.50 -2.89 -6.14
C GLY A 13 2.74 -1.41 -5.77
N SER A 14 3.94 -1.05 -5.30
CA SER A 14 4.20 0.30 -4.75
C SER A 14 4.98 1.22 -5.69
N CYS A 15 5.60 0.67 -6.74
CA CYS A 15 6.22 1.41 -7.82
C CYS A 15 5.70 0.83 -9.13
N THR A 16 5.61 1.63 -10.20
CA THR A 16 5.48 1.10 -11.56
C THR A 16 6.71 0.24 -11.86
N ALA A 17 6.66 -1.03 -11.49
CA ALA A 17 7.71 -2.01 -11.68
C ALA A 17 7.82 -2.31 -13.19
N GLU A 18 8.62 -1.52 -13.91
CA GLU A 18 9.07 -1.94 -15.24
C GLU A 18 10.04 -3.11 -15.06
N PHE A 19 9.50 -4.34 -15.10
CA PHE A 19 10.34 -5.53 -15.14
C PHE A 19 11.21 -5.50 -16.39
N SER A 20 12.49 -5.84 -16.23
CA SER A 20 13.36 -6.10 -17.37
C SER A 20 12.78 -7.24 -18.20
N LYS A 21 13.11 -7.30 -19.50
CA LYS A 21 12.66 -8.40 -20.37
C LYS A 21 13.06 -9.78 -19.81
N LYS A 22 14.18 -9.85 -19.10
CA LYS A 22 14.71 -11.07 -18.46
C LYS A 22 13.86 -11.46 -17.25
N GLU A 23 13.54 -10.50 -16.38
CA GLU A 23 12.66 -10.72 -15.23
C GLU A 23 11.25 -11.10 -15.64
N LEU A 24 10.66 -10.35 -16.57
CA LEU A 24 9.31 -10.61 -17.06
C LEU A 24 9.23 -12.02 -17.67
N LYS A 25 10.24 -12.43 -18.45
CA LYS A 25 10.31 -13.79 -18.98
C LYS A 25 10.38 -14.83 -17.86
N LEU A 26 11.25 -14.63 -16.87
CA LEU A 26 11.39 -15.54 -15.73
C LEU A 26 10.07 -15.69 -14.95
N ILE A 27 9.39 -14.58 -14.70
CA ILE A 27 8.10 -14.55 -13.99
C ILE A 27 7.02 -15.28 -14.82
N LEU A 28 6.90 -14.98 -16.12
CA LEU A 28 5.89 -15.59 -16.99
C LEU A 28 6.13 -17.09 -17.19
N ASP A 29 7.39 -17.52 -17.37
CA ASP A 29 7.74 -18.94 -17.48
C ASP A 29 7.42 -19.69 -16.17
N SER A 30 7.68 -19.06 -15.03
CA SER A 30 7.36 -19.62 -13.71
C SER A 30 5.85 -19.68 -13.46
N ALA A 31 5.12 -18.62 -13.83
CA ALA A 31 3.68 -18.55 -13.76
C ALA A 31 3.03 -19.68 -14.58
N LYS A 32 3.42 -19.82 -15.86
CA LYS A 32 2.89 -20.85 -16.75
C LYS A 32 3.18 -22.27 -16.24
N TYR A 33 4.40 -22.49 -15.74
CA TYR A 33 4.78 -23.76 -15.12
C TYR A 33 3.86 -24.10 -13.93
N CYS A 34 3.63 -23.14 -13.04
CA CYS A 34 2.84 -23.35 -11.83
C CYS A 34 1.34 -23.48 -12.09
N MET A 35 0.81 -22.80 -13.11
CA MET A 35 -0.57 -23.05 -13.57
C MET A 35 -0.74 -24.50 -14.02
N GLY A 36 0.22 -25.02 -14.79
CA GLY A 36 0.20 -26.43 -15.22
C GLY A 36 0.34 -27.42 -14.06
N GLN A 37 1.25 -27.17 -13.10
CA GLN A 37 1.46 -28.07 -11.95
C GLN A 37 0.25 -28.13 -11.01
N LEU A 38 -0.47 -27.02 -10.86
CA LEU A 38 -1.62 -26.92 -9.95
C LEU A 38 -2.97 -27.14 -10.63
N SER A 39 -2.95 -27.53 -11.92
CA SER A 39 -4.14 -27.70 -12.75
C SER A 39 -5.04 -26.45 -12.74
N ILE A 40 -4.42 -25.27 -12.71
CA ILE A 40 -5.13 -24.00 -12.81
C ILE A 40 -5.41 -23.75 -14.30
N PRO A 41 -6.67 -23.47 -14.69
CA PRO A 41 -7.00 -23.18 -16.08
C PRO A 41 -6.22 -21.97 -16.62
N LEU A 42 -5.81 -22.02 -17.88
CA LEU A 42 -5.00 -20.96 -18.52
C LEU A 42 -5.74 -19.62 -18.59
N GLU A 43 -7.06 -19.66 -18.62
CA GLU A 43 -7.96 -18.50 -18.60
C GLU A 43 -8.13 -17.90 -17.19
N SER A 44 -7.58 -18.51 -16.15
CA SER A 44 -7.60 -17.94 -14.81
C SER A 44 -6.81 -16.64 -14.75
N ASP A 45 -7.40 -15.63 -14.11
CA ASP A 45 -6.76 -14.35 -13.82
C ASP A 45 -5.67 -14.42 -12.74
N ILE A 46 -5.40 -15.61 -12.16
CA ILE A 46 -4.51 -15.75 -11.00
C ILE A 46 -3.10 -15.20 -11.21
N ALA A 47 -2.56 -15.37 -12.42
CA ALA A 47 -1.24 -14.88 -12.76
C ALA A 47 -1.22 -13.35 -12.81
N GLU A 48 -2.23 -12.74 -13.42
CA GLU A 48 -2.36 -11.29 -13.53
C GLU A 48 -2.58 -10.66 -12.15
N ARG A 49 -3.55 -11.15 -11.39
CA ARG A 49 -3.87 -10.60 -10.06
C ARG A 49 -2.69 -10.68 -9.09
N VAL A 50 -1.92 -11.77 -9.14
CA VAL A 50 -0.72 -11.91 -8.30
C VAL A 50 0.42 -11.04 -8.81
N MET A 51 0.71 -11.06 -10.11
CA MET A 51 1.83 -10.28 -10.67
C MET A 51 1.67 -8.78 -10.42
N TYR A 52 0.46 -8.26 -10.57
CA TYR A 52 0.16 -6.83 -10.43
C TYR A 52 -0.44 -6.46 -9.06
N ASN A 53 -0.48 -7.40 -8.11
CA ASN A 53 -1.10 -7.21 -6.80
C ASN A 53 -2.54 -6.64 -6.85
N ARG A 54 -3.36 -7.10 -7.79
CA ARG A 54 -4.75 -6.63 -8.02
C ARG A 54 -5.74 -7.64 -7.50
N ASN A 55 -6.49 -7.37 -6.43
CA ASN A 55 -7.53 -8.30 -5.92
C ASN A 55 -7.00 -9.72 -5.57
N VAL A 56 -5.81 -9.81 -4.95
CA VAL A 56 -5.25 -11.09 -4.50
C VAL A 56 -6.14 -11.72 -3.42
N VAL A 57 -6.74 -12.86 -3.73
CA VAL A 57 -7.66 -13.58 -2.83
C VAL A 57 -6.86 -14.46 -1.87
N ASN A 58 -7.22 -14.46 -0.59
CA ASN A 58 -6.55 -15.23 0.45
C ASN A 58 -7.06 -16.68 0.57
N ASP A 59 -7.20 -17.38 -0.55
CA ASP A 59 -7.63 -18.78 -0.62
C ASP A 59 -6.43 -19.75 -0.70
N GLU A 60 -6.71 -21.06 -0.65
CA GLU A 60 -5.67 -22.09 -0.67
C GLU A 60 -4.98 -22.21 -2.04
N ILE A 61 -5.73 -22.06 -3.13
CA ILE A 61 -5.17 -22.20 -4.48
C ILE A 61 -4.22 -21.05 -4.82
N THR A 62 -4.53 -19.83 -4.38
CA THR A 62 -3.67 -18.65 -4.52
C THR A 62 -2.38 -18.79 -3.71
N LYS A 63 -2.48 -19.37 -2.50
CA LYS A 63 -1.31 -19.73 -1.69
C LYS A 63 -0.38 -20.72 -2.39
N LYS A 64 -0.94 -21.82 -2.88
CA LYS A 64 -0.18 -22.84 -3.62
C LYS A 64 0.46 -22.26 -4.87
N TYR A 65 -0.27 -21.43 -5.61
CA TYR A 65 0.22 -20.78 -6.82
C TYR A 65 1.43 -19.89 -6.55
N ILE A 66 1.33 -18.95 -5.60
CA ILE A 66 2.43 -18.05 -5.26
C ILE A 66 3.64 -18.82 -4.73
N THR A 67 3.43 -19.79 -3.83
CA THR A 67 4.53 -20.63 -3.32
C THR A 67 5.24 -21.35 -4.46
N CYS A 68 4.49 -21.94 -5.40
CA CYS A 68 5.09 -22.59 -6.56
C CYS A 68 5.91 -21.61 -7.40
N VAL A 69 5.38 -20.42 -7.69
CA VAL A 69 6.09 -19.42 -8.52
C VAL A 69 7.38 -18.98 -7.82
N MET A 70 7.33 -18.69 -6.52
CA MET A 70 8.50 -18.26 -5.75
C MET A 70 9.55 -19.38 -5.63
N GLN A 71 9.15 -20.65 -5.49
CA GLN A 71 10.06 -21.79 -5.52
C GLN A 71 10.68 -21.98 -6.90
N LYS A 72 9.88 -21.83 -7.96
CA LYS A 72 10.36 -21.97 -9.34
C LYS A 72 11.39 -20.91 -9.71
N MET A 73 11.24 -19.72 -9.15
CA MET A 73 12.19 -18.61 -9.27
C MET A 73 13.37 -18.71 -8.28
N ALA A 74 13.43 -19.75 -7.44
CA ALA A 74 14.42 -19.90 -6.38
C ALA A 74 14.48 -18.74 -5.37
N LEU A 75 13.38 -17.98 -5.23
CA LEU A 75 13.24 -16.91 -4.24
C LEU A 75 12.96 -17.47 -2.86
N ILE A 76 12.36 -18.67 -2.81
CA ILE A 76 12.22 -19.47 -1.59
C ILE A 76 12.70 -20.90 -1.84
N ASP A 77 13.14 -21.57 -0.78
CA ASP A 77 13.50 -22.98 -0.81
C ASP A 77 12.27 -23.92 -0.67
N GLY A 78 12.52 -25.23 -0.61
CA GLY A 78 11.50 -26.26 -0.43
C GLY A 78 10.75 -26.18 0.91
N GLU A 79 11.34 -25.52 1.91
CA GLU A 79 10.76 -25.30 3.25
C GLU A 79 10.03 -23.95 3.35
N GLY A 80 10.16 -23.10 2.32
CA GLY A 80 9.56 -21.78 2.25
C GLY A 80 10.42 -20.67 2.87
N ASN A 81 11.70 -20.92 3.11
CA ASN A 81 12.64 -19.89 3.58
C ASN A 81 13.06 -18.98 2.41
N VAL A 82 13.13 -17.68 2.67
CA VAL A 82 13.45 -16.66 1.66
C VAL A 82 14.94 -16.61 1.37
N SER A 83 15.31 -16.67 0.09
CA SER A 83 16.67 -16.43 -0.40
C SER A 83 16.86 -14.95 -0.72
N LYS A 84 17.39 -14.19 0.26
CA LYS A 84 17.68 -12.75 0.10
C LYS A 84 18.54 -12.46 -1.12
N GLN A 85 19.60 -13.25 -1.28
CA GLN A 85 20.56 -13.07 -2.37
C GLN A 85 19.91 -13.35 -3.73
N ALA A 86 19.05 -14.38 -3.83
CA ALA A 86 18.33 -14.66 -5.07
C ALA A 86 17.36 -13.53 -5.45
N ILE A 87 16.71 -12.90 -4.48
CA ILE A 87 15.85 -11.73 -4.74
C ILE A 87 16.70 -10.56 -5.25
N ILE A 88 17.80 -10.24 -4.57
CA ILE A 88 18.71 -9.16 -5.01
C ILE A 88 19.20 -9.44 -6.44
N ASP A 89 19.73 -10.64 -6.71
CA ASP A 89 20.25 -10.99 -8.03
C ASP A 89 19.19 -11.03 -9.13
N THR A 90 17.93 -11.30 -8.78
CA THR A 90 16.81 -11.33 -9.74
C THR A 90 16.36 -9.92 -10.12
N PHE A 91 16.39 -8.96 -9.19
CA PHE A 91 15.75 -7.66 -9.38
C PHE A 91 16.72 -6.46 -9.44
N LYS A 92 18.02 -6.64 -9.15
CA LYS A 92 19.02 -5.55 -9.16
C LYS A 92 19.20 -4.84 -10.51
N ASP A 93 18.70 -5.42 -11.59
CA ASP A 93 18.77 -4.79 -12.92
C ASP A 93 17.79 -3.60 -13.03
N ASN A 94 16.71 -3.55 -12.24
CA ASN A 94 15.72 -2.44 -12.25
C ASN A 94 15.58 -1.71 -10.92
N TYR A 95 16.18 -2.22 -9.85
CA TYR A 95 16.10 -1.62 -8.52
C TYR A 95 17.49 -1.43 -7.95
N ASP A 96 17.66 -0.36 -7.17
CA ASP A 96 18.89 -0.10 -6.45
C ASP A 96 19.24 -1.28 -5.52
N GLU A 97 20.48 -1.75 -5.59
CA GLU A 97 20.93 -2.94 -4.88
C GLU A 97 20.90 -2.73 -3.35
N GLU A 98 21.22 -1.53 -2.88
CA GLU A 98 21.17 -1.20 -1.45
C GLU A 98 19.73 -1.13 -0.94
N LEU A 99 18.81 -0.58 -1.75
CA LEU A 99 17.37 -0.63 -1.47
C LEU A 99 16.88 -2.09 -1.35
N LEU A 100 17.28 -2.97 -2.28
CA LEU A 100 16.93 -4.39 -2.22
C LEU A 100 17.52 -5.08 -0.98
N LYS A 101 18.77 -4.79 -0.61
CA LYS A 101 19.41 -5.33 0.60
C LYS A 101 18.67 -4.91 1.86
N GLN A 102 18.37 -3.62 2.01
CA GLN A 102 17.63 -3.09 3.16
C GLN A 102 16.26 -3.75 3.27
N LEU A 103 15.53 -3.85 2.17
CA LEU A 103 14.23 -4.52 2.12
C LEU A 103 14.36 -5.99 2.55
N MET A 104 15.38 -6.71 2.08
CA MET A 104 15.61 -8.12 2.45
C MET A 104 16.01 -8.30 3.91
N GLU A 105 16.76 -7.38 4.49
CA GLU A 105 17.08 -7.38 5.92
C GLU A 105 15.85 -7.17 6.79
N GLN A 106 15.01 -6.19 6.44
CA GLN A 106 13.73 -5.94 7.10
C GLN A 106 12.78 -7.15 7.03
N CYS A 107 12.83 -7.90 5.92
CA CYS A 107 11.94 -9.03 5.70
C CYS A 107 12.34 -10.32 6.42
N ALA A 108 13.62 -10.46 6.80
CA ALA A 108 14.14 -11.69 7.42
C ALA A 108 14.24 -11.64 8.94
N ASN A 109 14.12 -10.47 9.57
CA ASN A 109 14.25 -10.33 11.01
C ASN A 109 13.04 -9.61 11.62
N PRO A 110 11.93 -10.32 11.92
CA PRO A 110 10.73 -9.71 12.49
C PRO A 110 10.87 -9.56 14.00
N GLN A 111 11.82 -8.76 14.49
CA GLN A 111 11.90 -8.34 15.90
C GLN A 111 12.37 -6.89 16.02
N GLY A 112 11.53 -6.03 16.60
CA GLY A 112 11.86 -4.69 17.07
C GLY A 112 11.31 -3.56 16.20
N ALA A 113 10.73 -2.54 16.87
CA ALA A 113 10.07 -1.40 16.24
C ALA A 113 11.05 -0.61 15.35
N THR A 114 10.94 -0.83 14.05
CA THR A 114 11.55 -0.01 13.00
C THR A 114 10.54 1.01 12.48
N MET A 115 10.99 1.98 11.67
CA MET A 115 10.13 2.96 10.97
C MET A 115 8.98 2.26 10.21
N ASP A 116 9.22 1.05 9.70
CA ASP A 116 8.22 0.25 8.99
C ASP A 116 7.15 -0.36 9.90
N ASP A 117 7.47 -0.65 11.16
CA ASP A 117 6.46 -1.12 12.12
C ASP A 117 5.50 0.01 12.51
N ARG A 118 6.00 1.25 12.58
CA ARG A 118 5.18 2.45 12.75
C ARG A 118 4.28 2.66 11.53
N ILE A 119 4.84 2.61 10.32
CA ILE A 119 4.07 2.72 9.07
C ILE A 119 3.01 1.59 8.96
N LYS A 120 3.33 0.35 9.32
CA LYS A 120 2.36 -0.78 9.32
C LYS A 120 1.26 -0.58 10.37
N GLN A 121 1.60 -0.09 11.56
CA GLN A 121 0.62 0.23 12.60
C GLN A 121 -0.29 1.38 12.16
N GLU A 122 0.26 2.41 11.54
CA GLU A 122 -0.47 3.55 10.99
C GLU A 122 -1.39 3.12 9.85
N ILE A 123 -0.91 2.32 8.89
CA ILE A 123 -1.75 1.75 7.82
C ILE A 123 -2.89 0.91 8.43
N LYS A 124 -2.61 0.08 9.44
CA LYS A 124 -3.64 -0.70 10.13
C LYS A 124 -4.64 0.20 10.84
N ALA A 125 -4.20 1.29 11.47
CA ALA A 125 -5.06 2.26 12.12
C ALA A 125 -5.96 2.98 11.11
N VAL A 126 -5.40 3.44 9.98
CA VAL A 126 -6.14 4.07 8.88
C VAL A 126 -7.19 3.12 8.32
N MET A 127 -6.82 1.88 7.99
CA MET A 127 -7.75 0.89 7.45
C MET A 127 -8.86 0.53 8.44
N LYS A 128 -8.53 0.45 9.74
CA LYS A 128 -9.52 0.20 10.79
C LYS A 128 -10.49 1.38 10.93
N ALA A 129 -9.98 2.60 10.99
CA ALA A 129 -10.77 3.82 11.06
C ALA A 129 -11.68 3.96 9.84
N GLY A 130 -11.14 3.74 8.63
CA GLY A 130 -11.88 3.76 7.38
C GLY A 130 -13.05 2.76 7.38
N LYS A 131 -12.81 1.50 7.72
CA LYS A 131 -13.88 0.48 7.81
C LYS A 131 -14.96 0.83 8.84
N GLN A 132 -14.56 1.40 9.98
CA GLN A 132 -15.52 1.87 10.98
C GLN A 132 -16.36 3.02 10.44
N CYS A 133 -15.75 3.98 9.73
CA CYS A 133 -16.47 5.10 9.13
C CYS A 133 -17.42 4.66 8.00
N MET A 134 -17.03 3.70 7.17
CA MET A 134 -17.95 3.13 6.19
C MET A 134 -19.18 2.52 6.87
N LYS A 135 -18.98 1.78 7.96
CA LYS A 135 -20.08 1.21 8.74
C LYS A 135 -20.97 2.28 9.39
N GLU A 136 -20.38 3.29 10.02
CA GLU A 136 -21.11 4.36 10.73
C GLU A 136 -21.92 5.24 9.76
N LEU A 137 -21.39 5.49 8.57
CA LEU A 137 -22.03 6.30 7.52
C LEU A 137 -22.89 5.48 6.57
N SER A 138 -23.04 4.17 6.82
CA SER A 138 -23.78 3.25 5.95
C SER A 138 -23.30 3.25 4.48
N ILE A 139 -22.00 3.43 4.27
CA ILE A 139 -21.36 3.33 2.95
C ILE A 139 -21.25 1.84 2.59
N PRO A 140 -21.68 1.42 1.38
CA PRO A 140 -21.55 0.04 0.91
C PRO A 140 -20.11 -0.46 0.96
N ASN A 141 -19.90 -1.72 1.34
CA ASN A 141 -18.55 -2.30 1.46
C ASN A 141 -17.81 -2.42 0.12
N ASP A 142 -18.54 -2.37 -0.99
CA ASP A 142 -18.04 -2.38 -2.37
C ASP A 142 -17.82 -0.98 -2.96
N ASP A 143 -18.13 0.09 -2.20
CA ASP A 143 -17.82 1.47 -2.61
C ASP A 143 -16.31 1.75 -2.50
N ASP A 144 -15.75 2.41 -3.50
CA ASP A 144 -14.34 2.76 -3.58
C ASP A 144 -13.97 4.08 -2.87
N VAL A 145 -14.79 4.58 -1.93
CA VAL A 145 -14.57 5.85 -1.19
C VAL A 145 -13.16 5.95 -0.59
N ILE A 146 -12.60 4.83 -0.12
CA ILE A 146 -11.24 4.79 0.44
C ILE A 146 -10.22 5.16 -0.64
N GLU A 147 -10.36 4.60 -1.85
CA GLU A 147 -9.47 4.87 -2.96
C GLU A 147 -9.65 6.28 -3.51
N ARG A 148 -10.90 6.71 -3.68
CA ARG A 148 -11.22 8.07 -4.16
C ARG A 148 -10.59 9.12 -3.26
N VAL A 149 -10.73 8.97 -1.93
CA VAL A 149 -10.21 9.92 -0.93
C VAL A 149 -8.69 9.82 -0.78
N LEU A 150 -8.11 8.63 -0.57
CA LEU A 150 -6.68 8.52 -0.28
C LEU A 150 -5.79 8.82 -1.49
N TYR A 151 -6.25 8.52 -2.71
CA TYR A 151 -5.46 8.67 -3.93
C TYR A 151 -5.94 9.78 -4.86
N ASN A 152 -6.89 10.61 -4.42
CA ASN A 152 -7.48 11.69 -5.22
C ASN A 152 -7.98 11.23 -6.61
N ARG A 153 -8.60 10.05 -6.65
CA ARG A 153 -9.15 9.44 -7.88
C ARG A 153 -10.61 9.80 -8.09
N GLY A 154 -10.88 11.11 -8.14
CA GLY A 154 -12.25 11.62 -8.31
C GLY A 154 -13.04 11.68 -7.01
N ALA A 155 -12.39 12.04 -5.90
CA ALA A 155 -13.07 12.36 -4.65
C ALA A 155 -14.17 13.41 -4.88
N LYS A 156 -15.30 13.22 -4.23
CA LYS A 156 -16.46 14.11 -4.29
C LYS A 156 -16.61 14.85 -2.97
N GLN A 157 -17.33 15.97 -2.97
CA GLN A 157 -17.66 16.68 -1.74
C GLN A 157 -18.45 15.78 -0.76
N THR A 158 -19.27 14.86 -1.28
CA THR A 158 -19.99 13.85 -0.47
C THR A 158 -19.06 12.87 0.24
N ASP A 159 -17.83 12.67 -0.25
CA ASP A 159 -16.85 11.79 0.40
C ASP A 159 -16.23 12.44 1.65
N MET A 160 -16.50 13.73 1.90
CA MET A 160 -15.95 14.44 3.06
C MET A 160 -16.55 13.99 4.38
N GLU A 161 -17.76 13.42 4.40
CA GLU A 161 -18.30 12.79 5.61
C GLU A 161 -17.42 11.62 6.06
N TYR A 162 -16.99 10.79 5.10
CA TYR A 162 -16.04 9.72 5.35
C TYR A 162 -14.68 10.27 5.83
N MET A 163 -14.16 11.31 5.17
CA MET A 163 -12.88 11.91 5.54
C MET A 163 -12.91 12.54 6.94
N VAL A 164 -13.96 13.30 7.28
CA VAL A 164 -14.16 13.88 8.62
C VAL A 164 -14.21 12.79 9.68
N CYS A 165 -14.97 11.72 9.43
CA CYS A 165 -15.04 10.58 10.34
C CYS A 165 -13.65 9.96 10.56
N ALA A 166 -12.91 9.69 9.47
CA ALA A 166 -11.60 9.06 9.55
C ALA A 166 -10.59 9.94 10.27
N MET A 167 -10.55 11.25 9.96
CA MET A 167 -9.64 12.19 10.61
C MET A 167 -9.91 12.34 12.10
N LYS A 168 -11.18 12.33 12.54
CA LYS A 168 -11.52 12.34 13.97
C LYS A 168 -11.05 11.08 14.69
N LYS A 169 -11.22 9.90 14.09
CA LYS A 169 -10.77 8.63 14.67
C LYS A 169 -9.25 8.48 14.72
N LEU A 170 -8.54 9.17 13.83
CA LEU A 170 -7.08 9.22 13.79
C LEU A 170 -6.50 10.40 14.58
N GLU A 171 -7.33 11.18 15.27
CA GLU A 171 -6.92 12.36 16.05
C GLU A 171 -6.19 13.42 15.18
N LEU A 172 -6.52 13.46 13.88
CA LEU A 172 -6.06 14.47 12.92
C LEU A 172 -7.02 15.66 12.84
N MET A 173 -8.19 15.52 13.45
CA MET A 173 -9.24 16.53 13.56
C MET A 173 -9.86 16.45 14.96
N ASP A 174 -10.11 17.60 15.57
CA ASP A 174 -10.76 17.65 16.90
C ASP A 174 -12.29 17.42 16.83
N SER A 175 -12.95 17.46 17.99
CA SER A 175 -14.40 17.27 18.11
C SER A 175 -15.20 18.36 17.38
N GLU A 176 -14.68 19.59 17.32
CA GLU A 176 -15.27 20.75 16.66
C GLU A 176 -15.07 20.73 15.13
N GLY A 177 -14.26 19.81 14.63
CA GLY A 177 -13.96 19.67 13.21
C GLY A 177 -12.82 20.55 12.73
N ASN A 178 -11.96 21.04 13.64
CA ASN A 178 -10.73 21.73 13.27
C ASN A 178 -9.66 20.71 12.92
N ILE A 179 -9.03 20.90 11.77
CA ILE A 179 -7.94 20.05 11.28
C ILE A 179 -6.68 20.40 12.08
N LEU A 180 -6.01 19.40 12.63
CA LEU A 180 -4.87 19.56 13.53
C LEU A 180 -3.55 19.45 12.74
N PRO A 181 -2.79 20.54 12.55
CA PRO A 181 -1.62 20.52 11.69
C PRO A 181 -0.51 19.58 12.20
N GLU A 182 -0.19 19.65 13.49
CA GLU A 182 0.94 18.90 14.05
C GLU A 182 0.72 17.38 14.03
N PRO A 183 -0.45 16.84 14.42
CA PRO A 183 -0.76 15.42 14.21
C PRO A 183 -0.63 14.98 12.76
N ILE A 184 -1.07 15.79 11.78
CA ILE A 184 -0.94 15.44 10.36
C ILE A 184 0.53 15.43 9.91
N VAL A 185 1.33 16.40 10.37
CA VAL A 185 2.77 16.44 10.08
C VAL A 185 3.45 15.20 10.65
N GLN A 186 3.17 14.84 11.90
CA GLN A 186 3.74 13.65 12.53
C GLN A 186 3.32 12.36 11.82
N PHE A 187 2.04 12.28 11.43
CA PHE A 187 1.48 11.15 10.70
C PHE A 187 2.13 10.94 9.31
N LEU A 188 2.70 11.99 8.72
CA LEU A 188 3.31 11.94 7.39
C LEU A 188 4.84 11.98 7.41
N ALA A 189 5.45 12.29 8.57
CA ALA A 189 6.89 12.49 8.73
C ALA A 189 7.72 11.24 8.44
N ASP A 190 7.14 10.05 8.64
CA ASP A 190 7.82 8.78 8.37
C ASP A 190 7.91 8.47 6.86
N LYS A 191 7.15 9.18 6.01
CA LYS A 191 7.08 8.94 4.55
C LYS A 191 7.59 10.09 3.70
N TYR A 192 7.55 11.31 4.25
CA TYR A 192 7.79 12.53 3.49
C TYR A 192 8.67 13.49 4.28
N ASP A 193 9.32 14.40 3.57
CA ASP A 193 10.09 15.48 4.18
C ASP A 193 9.19 16.33 5.11
N THR A 194 9.47 16.27 6.41
CA THR A 194 8.67 16.90 7.47
C THR A 194 8.48 18.39 7.25
N ASP A 195 9.49 19.10 6.73
CA ASP A 195 9.41 20.54 6.50
C ASP A 195 8.53 20.89 5.30
N LYS A 196 8.62 20.10 4.22
CA LYS A 196 7.70 20.21 3.06
C LYS A 196 6.26 19.96 3.50
N VAL A 197 6.00 18.88 4.24
CA VAL A 197 4.67 18.55 4.77
C VAL A 197 4.16 19.66 5.69
N ARG A 198 4.97 20.13 6.64
CA ARG A 198 4.60 21.18 7.58
C ARG A 198 4.20 22.48 6.88
N ARG A 199 4.96 22.89 5.85
CA ARG A 199 4.60 24.06 5.03
C ARG A 199 3.27 23.86 4.31
N LEU A 200 3.06 22.70 3.69
CA LEU A 200 1.84 22.37 2.96
C LEU A 200 0.61 22.37 3.87
N VAL A 201 0.66 21.61 4.98
CA VAL A 201 -0.45 21.49 5.93
C VAL A 201 -0.79 22.85 6.55
N THR A 202 0.23 23.61 6.98
CA THR A 202 0.03 24.96 7.57
C THR A 202 -0.61 25.94 6.59
N LYS A 203 -0.27 25.81 5.30
CA LYS A 203 -0.90 26.60 4.24
C LYS A 203 -2.35 26.17 4.03
N CYS A 204 -2.60 24.86 3.97
CA CYS A 204 -3.91 24.33 3.62
C CYS A 204 -4.92 24.32 4.76
N VAL A 205 -4.53 24.35 6.04
CA VAL A 205 -5.46 24.30 7.19
C VAL A 205 -6.34 25.55 7.33
N LYS A 206 -5.93 26.68 6.74
CA LYS A 206 -6.57 28.00 6.92
C LYS A 206 -7.87 28.20 6.13
N GLN A 207 -8.57 27.11 5.79
CA GLN A 207 -9.81 27.19 5.01
C GLN A 207 -10.98 27.63 5.88
N LYS A 208 -11.90 28.38 5.26
CA LYS A 208 -13.14 28.86 5.88
C LYS A 208 -14.34 28.08 5.35
N GLY A 209 -15.37 27.98 6.17
CA GLY A 209 -16.60 27.26 5.87
C GLY A 209 -17.07 26.42 7.06
N ASP A 210 -18.18 25.71 6.87
CA ASP A 210 -18.56 24.62 7.77
C ASP A 210 -17.53 23.47 7.74
N VAL A 211 -17.72 22.45 8.57
CA VAL A 211 -16.75 21.34 8.70
C VAL A 211 -16.52 20.62 7.37
N LEU A 212 -17.57 20.36 6.58
CA LEU A 212 -17.46 19.62 5.32
C LEU A 212 -16.84 20.49 4.23
N GLU A 213 -17.26 21.75 4.11
CA GLU A 213 -16.70 22.70 3.17
C GLU A 213 -15.22 22.98 3.47
N ARG A 214 -14.87 23.16 4.75
CA ARG A 214 -13.49 23.35 5.20
C ARG A 214 -12.63 22.11 4.90
N THR A 215 -13.16 20.92 5.13
CA THR A 215 -12.46 19.65 4.83
C THR A 215 -12.25 19.48 3.33
N TRP A 216 -13.27 19.78 2.51
CA TRP A 216 -13.16 19.74 1.05
C TRP A 216 -12.09 20.71 0.53
N LYS A 217 -12.12 21.97 0.98
CA LYS A 217 -11.11 22.97 0.60
C LYS A 217 -9.71 22.59 1.06
N TYR A 218 -9.59 22.01 2.26
CA TYR A 218 -8.31 21.50 2.76
C TYR A 218 -7.80 20.38 1.85
N TYR A 219 -8.65 19.41 1.55
CA TYR A 219 -8.37 18.28 0.69
C TYR A 219 -7.88 18.73 -0.69
N GLN A 220 -8.62 19.61 -1.35
CA GLN A 220 -8.24 20.16 -2.65
C GLN A 220 -6.92 20.93 -2.58
N CYS A 221 -6.74 21.79 -1.56
CA CYS A 221 -5.49 22.52 -1.38
C CYS A 221 -4.29 21.57 -1.21
N PHE A 222 -4.46 20.54 -0.40
CA PHE A 222 -3.45 19.56 -0.05
C PHE A 222 -3.03 18.77 -1.28
N PHE A 223 -3.98 18.12 -1.97
CA PHE A 223 -3.66 17.28 -3.15
C PHE A 223 -3.27 18.07 -4.40
N ASN A 224 -3.72 19.31 -4.58
CA ASN A 224 -3.27 20.14 -5.71
C ASN A 224 -1.83 20.65 -5.56
N GLN A 225 -1.31 20.69 -4.34
CA GLN A 225 0.05 21.17 -4.03
C GLN A 225 0.96 20.06 -3.53
N MET A 226 0.40 18.86 -3.38
CA MET A 226 1.13 17.65 -3.08
C MET A 226 1.83 17.20 -4.36
N ASP A 227 3.02 17.76 -4.56
CA ASP A 227 3.98 17.29 -5.54
C ASP A 227 4.92 16.34 -4.79
N PHE A 228 4.47 15.11 -4.57
CA PHE A 228 5.38 14.05 -4.19
C PHE A 228 5.83 13.40 -5.49
N GLU A 229 7.09 13.65 -5.85
CA GLU A 229 7.84 12.78 -6.74
C GLU A 229 7.67 11.34 -6.18
N LEU A 230 6.80 10.57 -6.84
CA LEU A 230 6.65 9.14 -6.67
C LEU A 230 7.72 8.44 -7.51
#